data_AF-A0A838UC36-F1
#
_entry.id   AF-A0A838UC36-F1
#
_cell.length_a   1.000
_cell.length_b   1.000
_cell.length_c   1.000
_cell.angle_alpha   90.00
_cell.angle_beta   90.00
_cell.angle_gamma   90.00
#
_symmetry.space_group_name_H-M   'P 1'
#
loop_
_entity.id
_entity.type
_entity.pdbx_description
1 polymer ?
#
loop_
_entity_poly.entity_id
_entity_poly.type
_entity_poly.pdbx_seq_one_letter_code
_entity_poly.pdbx_strand_id
1 'polypeptide(L)' 'MKKHIVILASEFKGNEFLEEAQNRGWHVTLVTRKKLLNYPWAWTAINDVRTVPDEAGVMDYVRATTNIA' A
#
# COMPACT_ATOMS: atom_id res chain seq x y z
N MET A 1 -3.11 -11.90 -17.09
CA MET A 1 -2.31 -11.02 -16.20
C MET A 1 -2.97 -11.03 -14.83
N LYS A 2 -2.19 -11.16 -13.75
CA LYS A 2 -2.73 -11.09 -12.38
C LYS A 2 -3.21 -9.65 -12.13
N LYS A 3 -4.38 -9.48 -11.52
CA LYS A 3 -4.89 -8.14 -11.17
C LYS A 3 -3.97 -7.56 -10.09
N HIS A 4 -3.50 -6.32 -10.27
CA HIS A 4 -2.62 -5.67 -9.30
C HIS A 4 -3.10 -4.25 -9.02
N ILE A 5 -3.21 -3.91 -7.74
CA ILE A 5 -3.54 -2.58 -7.25
C ILE A 5 -2.44 -2.06 -6.33
N VAL A 6 -2.09 -0.79 -6.49
CA VAL A 6 -1.15 -0.07 -5.64
C VAL A 6 -1.92 0.92 -4.79
N ILE A 7 -1.80 0.82 -3.47
CA ILE A 7 -2.50 1.66 -2.50
C ILE A 7 -1.52 2.64 -1.90
N LEU A 8 -1.75 3.94 -2.12
CA LEU A 8 -0.94 5.01 -1.54
C LEU A 8 -1.65 5.53 -0.29
N ALA A 9 -1.01 5.39 0.86
CA ALA A 9 -1.57 5.82 2.13
C ALA A 9 -0.59 6.74 2.87
N SER A 10 -1.01 7.97 3.16
CA SER A 10 -0.30 8.88 4.08
C SER A 10 -0.88 8.85 5.49
N GLU A 11 -1.99 8.14 5.71
CA GLU A 11 -2.71 7.95 6.96
C GLU A 11 -3.22 6.51 7.07
N PHE A 12 -3.52 6.05 8.29
CA PHE A 12 -4.11 4.74 8.52
C PHE A 12 -5.63 4.77 8.28
N LYS A 13 -6.05 4.36 7.07
CA LYS A 13 -7.46 4.26 6.64
C LYS A 13 -7.60 3.17 5.57
N GLY A 14 -8.78 2.55 5.48
CA GLY A 14 -9.15 1.71 4.34
C GLY A 14 -8.93 0.20 4.47
N ASN A 15 -8.90 -0.36 5.69
CA ASN A 15 -8.77 -1.83 5.88
C ASN A 15 -9.87 -2.62 5.16
N GLU A 16 -11.13 -2.17 5.22
CA GLU A 16 -12.24 -2.84 4.51
C GLU A 16 -11.99 -2.91 3.00
N PHE A 17 -11.37 -1.88 2.42
CA PHE A 17 -11.00 -1.89 1.01
C PHE A 17 -9.88 -2.89 0.72
N LEU A 18 -8.85 -2.96 1.57
CA LEU A 18 -7.74 -3.90 1.42
C LEU A 18 -8.26 -5.35 1.45
N GLU A 19 -9.10 -5.66 2.44
CA GLU A 19 -9.72 -6.98 2.60
C GLU A 19 -10.55 -7.35 1.38
N GLU A 20 -11.40 -6.44 0.89
CA GLU A 20 -12.22 -6.70 -0.28
C GLU A 20 -11.39 -6.83 -1.57
N ALA A 21 -10.31 -6.06 -1.71
CA ALA A 21 -9.38 -6.19 -2.84
C ALA A 21 -8.75 -7.59 -2.86
N GLN A 22 -8.28 -8.07 -1.71
CA GLN A 22 -7.74 -9.43 -1.58
C GLN A 22 -8.83 -10.49 -1.86
N ASN A 23 -10.04 -10.33 -1.32
CA ASN A 23 -11.17 -11.24 -1.57
C ASN A 23 -11.52 -11.35 -3.07
N ARG A 24 -11.34 -10.27 -3.82
CA ARG A 24 -11.52 -10.23 -5.29
C ARG A 24 -10.32 -10.74 -6.08
N GLY A 25 -9.30 -11.25 -5.40
CA GLY A 25 -8.10 -11.84 -6.00
C GLY A 25 -7.11 -10.82 -6.56
N TRP A 26 -7.12 -9.58 -6.07
CA TRP A 26 -6.08 -8.61 -6.41
C TRP A 26 -4.79 -8.92 -5.68
N HIS A 27 -3.67 -8.70 -6.35
CA HIS A 27 -2.39 -8.51 -5.70
C HIS A 27 -2.34 -7.07 -5.18
N VAL A 28 -2.13 -6.88 -3.89
CA VAL A 28 -2.18 -5.57 -3.21
C VAL A 28 -0.78 -5.17 -2.77
N THR A 29 -0.30 -4.04 -3.28
CA THR A 29 0.92 -3.39 -2.78
C THR A 29 0.56 -2.11 -2.01
N LEU A 30 0.91 -2.06 -0.73
CA LEU A 30 0.76 -0.86 0.10
C LEU A 30 2.04 0.00 0.00
N VAL A 31 1.88 1.27 -0.35
CA VAL A 31 2.94 2.29 -0.24
C VAL A 31 2.54 3.27 0.84
N THR A 32 3.26 3.26 1.96
CA THR A 32 2.90 4.05 3.14
C THR A 32 4.10 4.71 3.81
N ARG A 33 3.87 5.62 4.76
CA ARG A 33 4.96 6.23 5.54
C ARG A 33 5.52 5.22 6.54
N LYS A 34 6.82 5.32 6.84
CA LYS A 34 7.49 4.41 7.79
C LYS A 34 6.79 4.38 9.16
N LYS A 35 6.37 5.53 9.70
CA LYS A 35 5.64 5.60 10.98
C LYS A 35 4.33 4.82 11.01
N LEU A 36 3.76 4.49 9.85
CA LEU A 36 2.48 3.77 9.75
C LEU A 36 2.65 2.25 9.71
N LEU A 37 3.86 1.70 9.68
CA LEU A 37 4.07 0.25 9.64
C LEU A 37 3.63 -0.50 10.90
N ASN A 38 3.51 0.19 12.04
CA ASN A 38 3.05 -0.43 13.28
C ASN A 38 1.55 -0.27 13.52
N TYR A 39 0.83 0.32 12.58
CA TYR A 39 -0.62 0.46 12.66
C TYR A 39 -1.31 -0.86 12.30
N PRO A 40 -2.55 -1.09 12.76
CA PRO A 40 -3.25 -2.35 12.56
C PRO A 40 -3.84 -2.45 11.14
N TRP A 41 -2.97 -2.42 10.12
CA TRP A 41 -3.34 -2.71 8.75
C TRP A 41 -3.88 -4.15 8.63
N ALA A 42 -4.76 -4.37 7.66
CA ALA A 42 -5.18 -5.70 7.25
C ALA A 42 -4.01 -6.45 6.58
N TRP A 43 -2.98 -6.82 7.35
CA TRP A 43 -1.71 -7.37 6.85
C TRP A 43 -1.88 -8.63 6.02
N THR A 44 -2.90 -9.44 6.32
CA THR A 44 -3.24 -10.65 5.55
C THR A 44 -3.78 -10.33 4.16
N ALA A 45 -4.28 -9.11 3.94
CA ALA A 45 -4.79 -8.61 2.66
C ALA A 45 -3.75 -7.83 1.84
N ILE A 46 -2.52 -7.67 2.36
CA ILE A 46 -1.43 -6.95 1.71
C ILE A 46 -0.39 -7.97 1.26
N ASN A 47 -0.01 -7.95 -0.01
CA ASN A 47 1.00 -8.87 -0.54
C ASN A 47 2.41 -8.27 -0.51
N ASP A 48 2.53 -6.97 -0.77
CA ASP A 48 3.80 -6.24 -0.71
C ASP A 48 3.66 -4.91 0.01
N VAL A 49 4.75 -4.47 0.64
CA VAL A 49 4.82 -3.15 1.29
C VAL A 49 6.04 -2.40 0.78
N ARG A 50 5.84 -1.14 0.43
CA ARG A 50 6.92 -0.16 0.25
C ARG A 50 6.72 1.00 1.19
N THR A 51 7.83 1.62 1.57
CA THR A 51 7.79 2.78 2.45
C THR A 51 8.37 4.02 1.81
N VAL A 52 7.85 5.16 2.23
CA VAL A 52 8.44 6.48 2.00
C VAL A 52 8.80 7.12 3.35
N PRO A 53 9.70 8.13 3.37
CA PRO A 53 9.96 8.93 4.57
C PRO A 53 8.70 9.55 5.17
N ASP A 54 8.74 9.94 6.45
CA ASP A 54 7.55 10.48 7.12
C ASP A 54 7.19 11.89 6.63
N GLU A 55 8.19 12.61 6.12
CA GLU A 55 8.17 13.91 5.49
C GLU A 55 8.08 13.84 3.95
N ALA A 56 7.80 12.65 3.40
CA ALA A 56 7.74 12.40 1.96
C ALA A 56 6.84 13.40 1.21
N GLY A 57 7.38 13.92 0.11
CA GLY A 57 6.64 14.68 -0.88
C GLY A 57 6.09 13.81 -2.01
N VAL A 58 5.43 14.43 -2.97
CA VAL A 58 4.81 13.73 -4.12
C VAL A 58 5.81 12.87 -4.88
N MET A 59 7.02 13.38 -5.13
CA MET A 59 8.02 12.67 -5.91
C MET A 59 8.56 11.41 -5.23
N ASP A 60 8.51 11.34 -3.90
CA ASP A 60 8.91 10.14 -3.16
C ASP A 60 7.91 9.01 -3.39
N TYR A 61 6.61 9.32 -3.40
CA TYR A 61 5.57 8.36 -3.77
C TYR A 61 5.71 7.92 -5.22
N VAL A 62 5.90 8.85 -6.16
CA VAL A 62 6.11 8.51 -7.58
C VAL A 62 7.27 7.55 -7.75
N ARG A 63 8.41 7.82 -7.11
CA ARG A 63 9.59 6.93 -7.16
C ARG A 63 9.30 5.57 -6.52
N ALA A 64 8.60 5.54 -5.39
CA ALA A 64 8.27 4.30 -4.70
C ALA A 64 7.33 3.41 -5.53
N THR A 65 6.44 4.01 -6.33
CA THR A 65 5.44 3.31 -7.14
C THR A 65 5.89 2.98 -8.57
N THR A 66 6.92 3.66 -9.06
CA THR A 66 7.45 3.42 -10.40
C THR A 66 7.95 1.98 -10.52
N ASN A 67 7.63 1.33 -11.64
CA ASN A 67 7.95 -0.07 -11.93
C ASN A 67 7.35 -1.08 -10.93
N ILE A 68 6.23 -0.74 -10.28
CA ILE A 68 5.40 -1.74 -9.61
C ILE A 68 4.49 -2.38 -10.67
N ALA A 69 4.90 -3.58 -11.09
CA ALA A 69 4.24 -4.54 -11.98
C ALA A 69 3.90 -4.12 -13.42
#